data_AF-A0A7Z9YUS7-F1
#
_entry.id   AF-A0A7Z9YUS7-F1
#
_cell.length_a   1.000
_cell.length_b   1.000
_cell.length_c   1.000
_cell.angle_alpha   90.00
_cell.angle_beta   90.00
_cell.angle_gamma   90.00
#
_symmetry.space_group_name_H-M   'P 1'
#
loop_
_entity.id
_entity.type
_entity.pdbx_description
1 polymer ?
#
loop_
_entity_poly.entity_id
_entity_poly.type
_entity_poly.pdbx_seq_one_letter_code
_entity_poly.pdbx_strand_id
1 'polypeptide(L)'
;LERCVGCHACTIACRAEWEVPVPYQRNWVKRLGPTMTKDGMAATYYPGLCNHCDKPPCVDECPADLAEMTFKDAKTGKTKTMEVAATWKDPFDGTVQVDKERCLGCGACADACPYGARYVNPALADDNSDGKADKCTYCKPRIEEGLQPACVQTCITGARIFGDLTDPNSAVSKYVKNGAKGLEVKDGHIGPNSRYFGNKKDISLLFADYTPELADMGSVKRRAMMASMVKPAMRKAKDIGLLGLAGAMLVKGLSEDEKN
;
A
#
# COMPACT_ATOMS: atom_id res chain seq x y z
N LEU A 1 -12.39 -18.07 0.55
CA LEU A 1 -13.70 -17.55 0.98
C LEU A 1 -14.39 -18.53 1.91
N GLU A 2 -14.53 -19.80 1.52
CA GLU A 2 -15.20 -20.85 2.32
C GLU A 2 -14.69 -21.01 3.76
N ARG A 3 -13.39 -20.80 3.98
CA ARG A 3 -12.79 -20.92 5.33
C ARG A 3 -12.90 -19.65 6.16
N CYS A 4 -13.20 -18.49 5.56
CA CYS A 4 -13.23 -17.25 6.31
C CYS A 4 -14.54 -17.16 7.10
N VAL A 5 -14.44 -17.05 8.43
CA VAL A 5 -15.61 -16.96 9.33
C VAL A 5 -15.89 -15.54 9.81
N GLY A 6 -15.14 -14.55 9.32
CA GLY A 6 -15.37 -13.15 9.69
C GLY A 6 -14.89 -12.77 11.10
N CYS A 7 -13.92 -13.48 11.70
CA CYS A 7 -13.50 -13.23 13.09
C CYS A 7 -12.63 -11.97 13.29
N HIS A 8 -12.20 -11.29 12.22
CA HIS A 8 -11.34 -10.09 12.26
C HIS A 8 -9.96 -10.26 12.94
N ALA A 9 -9.55 -11.47 13.34
CA ALA A 9 -8.21 -11.70 13.91
C ALA A 9 -7.08 -11.18 12.99
N CYS A 10 -7.21 -11.40 11.67
CA CYS A 10 -6.23 -10.93 10.70
C CYS A 10 -6.12 -9.39 10.62
N THR A 11 -7.17 -8.65 10.93
CA THR A 11 -7.15 -7.18 10.93
C THR A 11 -6.53 -6.64 12.21
N ILE A 12 -6.84 -7.25 13.35
CA ILE A 12 -6.25 -6.89 14.64
C ILE A 12 -4.75 -7.21 14.68
N ALA A 13 -4.34 -8.41 14.24
CA ALA A 13 -2.92 -8.77 14.21
C ALA A 13 -2.11 -7.86 13.28
N CYS A 14 -2.65 -7.50 12.11
CA CYS A 14 -1.97 -6.57 11.21
C CYS A 14 -1.86 -5.16 11.80
N ARG A 15 -2.85 -4.73 12.58
CA ARG A 15 -2.79 -3.45 13.28
C ARG A 15 -1.73 -3.47 14.39
N ALA A 16 -1.70 -4.52 15.21
CA ALA A 16 -0.75 -4.66 16.30
C ALA A 16 0.70 -4.76 15.78
N GLU A 17 0.93 -5.57 14.75
CA GLU A 17 2.25 -5.78 14.15
C GLU A 17 2.86 -4.49 13.57
N TRP A 18 2.03 -3.60 13.04
CA TRP A 18 2.46 -2.44 12.26
C TRP A 18 1.99 -1.11 12.83
N GLU A 19 1.53 -1.12 14.08
CA GLU A 19 1.05 0.06 14.82
C GLU A 19 0.08 0.93 14.01
N VAL A 20 -0.86 0.30 13.30
CA VAL A 20 -1.76 0.99 12.38
C VAL A 20 -2.77 1.84 13.17
N PRO A 21 -2.80 3.17 13.03
CA PRO A 21 -3.67 4.02 13.82
C PRO A 21 -5.14 3.84 13.45
N VAL A 22 -6.03 4.08 14.41
CA VAL A 22 -7.48 4.20 14.18
C VAL A 22 -7.74 5.53 13.45
N PRO A 23 -8.64 5.60 12.44
CA PRO A 23 -9.55 4.56 11.95
C PRO A 23 -8.99 3.71 10.80
N TYR A 24 -7.69 3.80 10.51
CA TYR A 24 -7.08 3.17 9.34
C TYR A 24 -6.85 1.66 9.50
N GLN A 25 -6.62 0.99 8.37
CA GLN A 25 -6.36 -0.44 8.29
C GLN A 25 -5.52 -0.80 7.05
N ARG A 26 -4.64 -1.79 7.16
CA ARG A 26 -3.85 -2.33 6.03
C ARG A 26 -4.51 -3.52 5.34
N ASN A 27 -5.49 -4.14 5.99
CA ASN A 27 -6.36 -5.19 5.45
C ASN A 27 -7.76 -5.03 6.07
N TRP A 28 -8.75 -5.73 5.54
CA TRP A 28 -10.13 -5.70 6.05
C TRP A 28 -10.79 -7.07 5.96
N VAL A 29 -11.96 -7.18 6.59
CA VAL A 29 -12.91 -8.27 6.37
C VAL A 29 -14.30 -7.64 6.23
N LYS A 30 -14.94 -7.78 5.07
CA LYS A 30 -16.30 -7.29 4.81
C LYS A 30 -17.27 -8.47 4.77
N ARG A 31 -18.43 -8.35 5.43
CA ARG A 31 -19.52 -9.32 5.29
C ARG A 31 -20.26 -9.06 3.98
N LEU A 32 -20.49 -10.10 3.19
CA LEU A 32 -21.22 -10.03 1.93
C LEU A 32 -22.50 -10.87 2.01
N GLY A 33 -23.56 -10.38 1.39
CA GLY A 33 -24.86 -11.04 1.35
C GLY A 33 -25.59 -11.06 2.70
N PRO A 34 -26.69 -11.81 2.80
CA PRO A 34 -27.19 -12.76 1.80
C PRO A 34 -27.72 -12.08 0.53
N THR A 35 -27.31 -12.55 -0.65
CA THR A 35 -27.74 -12.01 -1.96
C THR A 35 -27.83 -13.12 -3.01
N MET A 36 -28.86 -13.05 -3.87
CA MET A 36 -29.04 -14.01 -4.96
C MET A 36 -28.00 -13.72 -6.04
N THR A 37 -27.14 -14.71 -6.29
CA THR A 37 -26.19 -14.69 -7.41
C THR A 37 -26.69 -15.59 -8.54
N LYS A 38 -26.04 -15.52 -9.70
CA LYS A 38 -26.26 -16.47 -10.80
C LYS A 38 -26.03 -17.94 -10.42
N ASP A 39 -25.28 -18.20 -9.34
CA ASP A 39 -24.96 -19.54 -8.84
C ASP A 39 -25.75 -19.88 -7.55
N GLY A 40 -26.77 -19.09 -7.20
CA GLY A 40 -27.65 -19.29 -6.05
C GLY A 40 -27.45 -18.30 -4.89
N MET A 41 -28.15 -18.55 -3.79
CA MET A 41 -28.09 -17.74 -2.57
C MET A 41 -26.71 -17.83 -1.90
N ALA A 42 -25.98 -16.71 -1.89
CA ALA A 42 -24.63 -16.61 -1.35
C ALA A 42 -24.58 -15.67 -0.13
N ALA A 43 -23.75 -16.02 0.85
CA ALA A 43 -23.37 -15.18 1.98
C ALA A 43 -21.96 -15.57 2.40
N THR A 44 -21.04 -14.62 2.44
CA THR A 44 -19.61 -14.91 2.67
C THR A 44 -18.89 -13.73 3.30
N TYR A 45 -17.58 -13.86 3.49
CA TYR A 45 -16.72 -12.77 3.95
C TYR A 45 -15.63 -12.48 2.94
N TYR A 46 -15.36 -11.20 2.72
CA TYR A 46 -14.32 -10.68 1.86
C TYR A 46 -13.11 -10.18 2.69
N PRO A 47 -12.08 -11.02 2.90
CA PRO A 47 -10.84 -10.62 3.54
C PRO A 47 -9.87 -9.93 2.54
N GLY A 48 -10.10 -8.65 2.22
CA GLY A 48 -9.25 -7.90 1.28
C GLY A 48 -8.02 -7.25 1.92
N LEU A 49 -7.06 -6.85 1.08
CA LEU A 49 -5.85 -6.06 1.38
C LEU A 49 -5.21 -5.56 0.07
N CYS A 50 -4.08 -4.84 0.13
CA CYS A 50 -3.34 -4.42 -1.06
C CYS A 50 -2.95 -5.61 -1.94
N ASN A 51 -3.26 -5.55 -3.23
CA ASN A 51 -3.00 -6.68 -4.12
C ASN A 51 -1.55 -6.80 -4.62
N HIS A 52 -0.64 -5.87 -4.26
CA HIS A 52 0.73 -5.81 -4.79
C HIS A 52 0.76 -6.07 -6.31
N CYS A 53 -0.04 -5.29 -7.04
CA CYS A 53 -0.39 -5.56 -8.45
C CYS A 53 0.82 -5.62 -9.38
N ASP A 54 0.66 -6.30 -10.50
CA ASP A 54 1.71 -6.45 -11.50
C ASP A 54 2.03 -5.16 -12.24
N LYS A 55 0.98 -4.41 -12.59
CA LYS A 55 1.02 -3.05 -13.14
C LYS A 55 0.34 -2.11 -12.15
N PRO A 56 1.03 -1.70 -11.08
CA PRO A 56 0.42 -0.98 -9.97
C PRO A 56 0.25 0.52 -10.32
N PRO A 57 -0.98 1.03 -10.59
CA PRO A 57 -1.18 2.44 -10.94
C PRO A 57 -0.68 3.40 -9.85
N CYS A 58 -0.68 2.93 -8.60
CA CYS A 58 -0.15 3.69 -7.47
C CYS A 58 1.36 3.94 -7.50
N VAL A 59 2.14 3.21 -8.32
CA VAL A 59 3.59 3.45 -8.50
C VAL A 59 3.81 4.55 -9.54
N ASP A 60 3.13 4.44 -10.68
CA ASP A 60 3.29 5.36 -11.82
C ASP A 60 2.92 6.81 -11.48
N GLU A 61 2.02 7.00 -10.50
CA GLU A 61 1.51 8.31 -10.11
C GLU A 61 2.26 8.95 -8.93
N CYS A 62 3.39 8.37 -8.51
CA CYS A 62 4.19 8.94 -7.42
C CYS A 62 5.04 10.13 -7.92
N PRO A 63 4.80 11.36 -7.41
CA PRO A 63 5.53 12.54 -7.87
C PRO A 63 6.83 12.79 -7.10
N ALA A 64 7.25 11.87 -6.23
CA ALA A 64 8.50 12.02 -5.50
C ALA A 64 9.69 11.89 -6.46
N ASP A 65 10.74 12.66 -6.22
CA ASP A 65 11.97 12.62 -7.01
C ASP A 65 12.48 11.18 -7.13
N LEU A 66 13.01 10.83 -8.29
CA LEU A 66 13.60 9.51 -8.52
C LEU A 66 14.92 9.38 -7.76
N ALA A 67 15.18 8.19 -7.25
CA ALA A 67 16.50 7.83 -6.77
C ALA A 67 16.86 6.43 -7.23
N GLU A 68 18.15 6.21 -7.44
CA GLU A 68 18.69 4.91 -7.75
C GLU A 68 18.56 3.98 -6.53
N MET A 69 18.09 2.76 -6.76
CA MET A 69 18.02 1.71 -5.75
C MET A 69 18.50 0.39 -6.33
N THR A 70 19.30 -0.34 -5.55
CA THR A 70 19.78 -1.69 -5.91
C THR A 70 18.97 -2.74 -5.15
N PHE A 71 18.30 -3.60 -5.91
CA PHE A 71 17.51 -4.73 -5.44
C PHE A 71 18.36 -6.00 -5.48
N LYS A 72 18.12 -6.92 -4.56
CA LYS A 72 18.76 -8.24 -4.53
C LYS A 72 17.70 -9.31 -4.36
N ASP A 73 17.68 -10.28 -5.27
CA ASP A 73 16.83 -11.45 -5.15
C ASP A 73 17.33 -12.33 -4.00
N ALA A 74 16.45 -12.57 -3.02
CA ALA A 74 16.75 -13.44 -1.89
C ALA A 74 17.01 -14.90 -2.32
N LYS A 75 16.44 -15.36 -3.44
CA LYS A 75 16.58 -16.74 -3.90
C LYS A 75 17.83 -16.99 -4.71
N THR A 76 18.06 -16.15 -5.74
CA THR A 76 19.16 -16.36 -6.70
C THR A 76 20.38 -15.50 -6.41
N GLY A 77 20.28 -14.51 -5.52
CA GLY A 77 21.34 -13.53 -5.26
C GLY A 77 21.55 -12.52 -6.39
N LYS A 78 20.78 -12.59 -7.49
CA LYS A 78 20.85 -11.62 -8.58
C LYS A 78 20.54 -10.22 -8.09
N THR A 79 21.29 -9.24 -8.58
CA THR A 79 21.04 -7.84 -8.30
C THR A 79 20.47 -7.12 -9.51
N LYS A 80 19.71 -6.06 -9.26
CA LYS A 80 19.22 -5.15 -10.29
C LYS A 80 19.18 -3.74 -9.73
N THR A 81 19.76 -2.79 -10.45
CA THR A 81 19.71 -1.37 -10.10
C THR A 81 18.73 -0.67 -11.02
N MET A 82 17.86 0.17 -10.46
CA MET A 82 16.89 0.97 -11.22
C MET A 82 16.49 2.23 -10.46
N GLU A 83 16.07 3.26 -11.19
CA GLU A 83 15.47 4.44 -10.61
C GLU A 83 14.03 4.15 -10.17
N VAL A 84 13.70 4.61 -8.96
CA VAL A 84 12.38 4.45 -8.37
C VAL A 84 11.95 5.73 -7.66
N ALA A 85 10.66 6.02 -7.66
CA ALA A 85 10.05 7.03 -6.80
C ALA A 85 9.87 6.50 -5.36
N ALA A 86 9.18 7.26 -4.50
CA ALA A 86 8.95 6.86 -3.11
C ALA A 86 8.06 5.61 -2.94
N THR A 87 7.21 5.27 -3.92
CA THR A 87 6.53 3.97 -3.97
C THR A 87 6.98 3.23 -5.20
N TRP A 88 7.28 1.95 -5.05
CA TRP A 88 7.95 1.16 -6.09
C TRP A 88 7.52 -0.31 -6.04
N LYS A 89 7.80 -1.06 -7.11
CA LYS A 89 7.58 -2.51 -7.17
C LYS A 89 8.93 -3.22 -7.21
N ASP A 90 9.14 -4.16 -6.30
CA ASP A 90 10.33 -5.00 -6.29
C ASP A 90 10.40 -5.81 -7.60
N PRO A 91 11.53 -5.78 -8.34
CA PRO A 91 11.64 -6.47 -9.61
C PRO A 91 11.76 -7.99 -9.48
N PHE A 92 12.03 -8.53 -8.29
CA PHE A 92 12.25 -9.95 -8.05
C PHE A 92 11.08 -10.60 -7.33
N ASP A 93 10.65 -10.06 -6.19
CA ASP A 93 9.54 -10.65 -5.42
C ASP A 93 8.15 -10.08 -5.78
N GLY A 94 8.13 -9.04 -6.62
CA GLY A 94 6.91 -8.41 -7.11
C GLY A 94 6.17 -7.57 -6.07
N THR A 95 6.70 -7.39 -4.86
CA THR A 95 6.02 -6.63 -3.83
C THR A 95 6.09 -5.13 -4.11
N VAL A 96 4.93 -4.46 -4.07
CA VAL A 96 4.87 -3.00 -4.07
C VAL A 96 5.19 -2.46 -2.67
N GLN A 97 6.14 -1.54 -2.53
CA GLN A 97 6.62 -0.96 -1.27
C GLN A 97 6.56 0.58 -1.27
N VAL A 98 6.74 1.18 -0.09
CA VAL A 98 6.78 2.65 0.09
C VAL A 98 7.95 3.00 0.99
N ASP A 99 8.86 3.81 0.47
CA ASP A 99 9.85 4.55 1.25
C ASP A 99 9.14 5.71 1.97
N LYS A 100 9.13 5.66 3.30
CA LYS A 100 8.44 6.64 4.14
C LYS A 100 9.19 7.95 4.23
N GLU A 101 10.52 7.93 4.13
CA GLU A 101 11.36 9.13 4.22
C GLU A 101 11.16 9.99 2.98
N ARG A 102 11.12 9.36 1.81
CA ARG A 102 10.90 10.04 0.52
C ARG A 102 9.43 10.32 0.20
N CYS A 103 8.49 9.76 0.95
CA CYS A 103 7.08 9.94 0.68
C CYS A 103 6.64 11.38 0.99
N LEU A 104 6.09 12.05 -0.02
CA LEU A 104 5.58 13.42 0.09
C LEU A 104 4.22 13.52 0.80
N GLY A 105 3.57 12.40 1.14
CA GLY A 105 2.24 12.45 1.80
C GLY A 105 1.09 12.98 0.94
N CYS A 106 1.27 13.13 -0.38
CA CYS A 106 0.30 13.81 -1.24
C CYS A 106 -1.03 13.08 -1.44
N GLY A 107 -1.06 11.76 -1.22
CA GLY A 107 -2.26 10.93 -1.40
C GLY A 107 -2.55 10.49 -2.84
N ALA A 108 -1.77 10.93 -3.85
CA ALA A 108 -2.00 10.53 -5.25
C ALA A 108 -2.03 9.00 -5.45
N CYS A 109 -1.09 8.29 -4.81
CA CYS A 109 -1.06 6.82 -4.86
C CYS A 109 -2.27 6.15 -4.16
N ALA A 110 -2.91 6.84 -3.21
CA ALA A 110 -4.11 6.34 -2.54
C ALA A 110 -5.33 6.50 -3.46
N ASP A 111 -5.49 7.68 -4.07
CA ASP A 111 -6.54 7.95 -5.06
C ASP A 111 -6.40 7.04 -6.30
N ALA A 112 -5.18 6.75 -6.73
CA ALA A 112 -4.90 5.85 -7.85
C ALA A 112 -5.23 4.38 -7.58
N CYS A 113 -5.40 3.98 -6.31
CA CYS A 113 -5.58 2.57 -5.96
C CYS A 113 -7.06 2.16 -6.13
N PRO A 114 -7.39 1.30 -7.12
CA PRO A 114 -8.79 0.94 -7.39
C PRO A 114 -9.42 0.12 -6.26
N TYR A 115 -8.60 -0.42 -5.35
CA TYR A 115 -9.05 -1.23 -4.22
C TYR A 115 -9.24 -0.44 -2.92
N GLY A 116 -8.92 0.86 -2.90
CA GLY A 116 -8.88 1.65 -1.66
C GLY A 116 -7.92 1.08 -0.61
N ALA A 117 -6.84 0.43 -1.05
CA ALA A 117 -5.93 -0.32 -0.18
C ALA A 117 -4.76 0.51 0.37
N ARG A 118 -4.85 1.83 0.22
CA ARG A 118 -3.83 2.82 0.61
C ARG A 118 -4.53 3.99 1.31
N TYR A 119 -3.86 4.60 2.26
CA TYR A 119 -4.28 5.82 2.94
C TYR A 119 -3.05 6.68 3.25
N VAL A 120 -3.25 7.94 3.63
CA VAL A 120 -2.16 8.77 4.20
C VAL A 120 -2.23 8.63 5.72
N ASN A 121 -1.18 8.09 6.33
CA ASN A 121 -1.10 7.89 7.77
C ASN A 121 -0.65 9.21 8.44
N PRO A 122 -1.54 9.90 9.18
CA PRO A 122 -1.20 11.16 9.83
C PRO A 122 -0.28 10.98 11.04
N ALA A 123 -0.20 9.78 11.63
CA ALA A 123 0.73 9.49 12.73
C ALA A 123 2.20 9.46 12.27
N LEU A 124 2.44 9.48 10.96
CA LEU A 124 3.77 9.58 10.36
C LEU A 124 4.03 11.00 9.80
N ALA A 125 3.29 12.01 10.25
CA ALA A 125 3.57 13.38 9.88
C ALA A 125 4.97 13.80 10.34
N ASP A 126 5.64 14.60 9.52
CA ASP A 126 6.95 15.16 9.77
C ASP A 126 7.05 16.56 9.17
N ASP A 127 8.21 17.21 9.31
CA ASP A 127 8.45 18.55 8.76
C ASP A 127 8.21 18.65 7.24
N ASN A 128 8.19 17.52 6.53
CA ASN A 128 8.07 17.45 5.08
C ASN A 128 6.69 16.97 4.61
N SER A 129 5.81 16.51 5.50
CA SER A 129 4.46 16.03 5.15
C SER A 129 3.50 15.90 6.34
N ASP A 130 2.22 16.14 6.07
CA ASP A 130 1.11 15.91 7.02
C ASP A 130 0.76 14.42 7.22
N GLY A 131 1.68 13.52 6.86
CA GLY A 131 1.52 12.08 6.94
C GLY A 131 2.16 11.37 5.75
N LYS A 132 2.34 10.05 5.87
CA LYS A 132 2.96 9.22 4.82
C LYS A 132 1.99 8.21 4.27
N ALA A 133 2.04 7.95 2.97
CA ALA A 133 1.21 6.92 2.35
C ALA A 133 1.49 5.56 3.01
N ASP A 134 0.46 4.85 3.42
CA ASP A 134 0.55 3.55 4.09
C ASP A 134 -0.42 2.51 3.52
N LYS A 135 -0.02 1.24 3.62
CA LYS A 135 -0.71 0.08 3.02
C LYS A 135 -0.15 -1.24 3.55
N CYS A 136 -0.78 -2.36 3.19
CA CYS A 136 -0.16 -3.67 3.34
C CYS A 136 1.20 -3.73 2.61
N THR A 137 2.18 -4.37 3.26
CA THR A 137 3.55 -4.57 2.77
C THR A 137 3.86 -6.04 2.51
N TYR A 138 2.83 -6.91 2.55
CA TYR A 138 2.97 -8.36 2.70
C TYR A 138 3.85 -8.78 3.88
N CYS A 139 3.96 -7.92 4.91
CA CYS A 139 4.84 -8.11 6.06
C CYS A 139 6.29 -8.41 5.66
N LYS A 140 6.80 -7.71 4.64
CA LYS A 140 8.14 -7.93 4.06
C LYS A 140 9.26 -8.16 5.10
N PRO A 141 9.41 -7.35 6.17
CA PRO A 141 10.42 -7.63 7.22
C PRO A 141 10.26 -9.00 7.89
N ARG A 142 9.03 -9.41 8.21
CA ARG A 142 8.76 -10.75 8.77
C ARG A 142 9.19 -11.86 7.80
N ILE A 143 8.89 -11.69 6.51
CA ILE A 143 9.24 -12.67 5.49
C ILE A 143 10.76 -12.80 5.35
N GLU A 144 11.49 -11.70 5.45
CA GLU A 144 12.96 -11.68 5.40
C GLU A 144 13.60 -12.41 6.59
N GLU A 145 12.90 -12.44 7.73
CA GLU A 145 13.27 -13.25 8.91
C GLU A 145 12.74 -14.69 8.86
N GLY A 146 12.11 -15.11 7.76
CA GLY A 146 11.56 -16.46 7.60
C GLY A 146 10.24 -16.69 8.35
N LEU A 147 9.59 -15.64 8.83
CA LEU A 147 8.29 -15.70 9.50
C LEU A 147 7.13 -15.57 8.50
N GLN A 148 5.92 -15.97 8.91
CA GLN A 148 4.70 -15.74 8.15
C GLN A 148 4.18 -14.30 8.35
N PRO A 149 3.42 -13.74 7.39
CA PRO A 149 2.71 -12.48 7.62
C PRO A 149 1.78 -12.60 8.83
N ALA A 150 1.70 -11.55 9.66
CA ALA A 150 0.90 -11.57 10.88
C ALA A 150 -0.57 -11.97 10.63
N CYS A 151 -1.14 -11.51 9.51
CA CYS A 151 -2.51 -11.83 9.11
C CYS A 151 -2.74 -13.30 8.71
N VAL A 152 -1.68 -14.00 8.28
CA VAL A 152 -1.69 -15.43 7.95
C VAL A 152 -1.48 -16.24 9.22
N GLN A 153 -0.47 -15.89 10.02
CA GLN A 153 -0.12 -16.59 11.25
C GLN A 153 -1.29 -16.64 12.25
N THR A 154 -2.06 -15.56 12.38
CA THR A 154 -3.21 -15.51 13.30
C THR A 154 -4.48 -16.19 12.76
N CYS A 155 -4.50 -16.60 11.48
CA CYS A 155 -5.73 -17.05 10.83
C CYS A 155 -6.08 -18.49 11.26
N ILE A 156 -6.89 -18.61 12.31
CA ILE A 156 -7.29 -19.91 12.91
C ILE A 156 -7.95 -20.88 11.93
N THR A 157 -8.58 -20.39 10.87
CA THR A 157 -9.24 -21.22 9.86
C THR A 157 -8.38 -21.49 8.62
N GLY A 158 -7.16 -20.94 8.55
CA GLY A 158 -6.29 -21.09 7.37
C GLY A 158 -6.92 -20.52 6.09
N ALA A 159 -7.68 -19.42 6.21
CA ALA A 159 -8.33 -18.75 5.08
C ALA A 159 -7.39 -17.84 4.28
N ARG A 160 -6.35 -17.27 4.93
CA ARG A 160 -5.28 -16.52 4.26
C ARG A 160 -4.08 -17.44 4.09
N ILE A 161 -3.54 -17.48 2.88
CA ILE A 161 -2.39 -18.29 2.50
C ILE A 161 -1.41 -17.36 1.80
N PHE A 162 -0.14 -17.41 2.19
CA PHE A 162 0.92 -16.61 1.61
C PHE A 162 2.01 -17.53 1.06
N GLY A 163 2.66 -17.09 -0.01
CA GLY A 163 3.71 -17.84 -0.66
C GLY A 163 4.06 -17.28 -2.02
N ASP A 164 4.96 -17.98 -2.68
CA ASP A 164 5.51 -17.60 -3.97
C ASP A 164 4.66 -18.14 -5.13
N LEU A 165 4.15 -17.25 -5.97
CA LEU A 165 3.38 -17.60 -7.16
C LEU A 165 4.24 -18.17 -8.30
N THR A 166 5.56 -17.96 -8.26
CA THR A 166 6.50 -18.48 -9.27
C THR A 166 6.94 -19.91 -8.98
N ASP A 167 6.86 -20.36 -7.72
CA ASP A 167 7.09 -21.75 -7.35
C ASP A 167 5.83 -22.59 -7.61
N PRO A 168 5.84 -23.53 -8.57
CA PRO A 168 4.68 -24.36 -8.90
C PRO A 168 4.26 -25.32 -7.79
N ASN A 169 5.12 -25.55 -6.79
CA ASN A 169 4.89 -26.43 -5.65
C ASN A 169 4.34 -25.71 -4.41
N SER A 170 4.37 -24.37 -4.41
CA SER A 170 3.90 -23.56 -3.30
C SER A 170 2.39 -23.76 -3.06
N ALA A 171 1.95 -23.51 -1.83
CA ALA A 171 0.54 -23.62 -1.47
C ALA A 171 -0.33 -22.68 -2.32
N VAL A 172 0.10 -21.43 -2.53
CA VAL A 172 -0.65 -20.45 -3.32
C VAL A 172 -0.76 -20.86 -4.80
N SER A 173 0.31 -21.40 -5.40
CA SER A 173 0.31 -21.87 -6.78
C SER A 173 -0.66 -23.03 -7.02
N LYS A 174 -0.81 -23.93 -6.05
CA LYS A 174 -1.82 -25.01 -6.10
C LYS A 174 -3.24 -24.45 -6.13
N TYR A 175 -3.55 -23.43 -5.32
CA TYR A 175 -4.86 -22.78 -5.36
C TYR A 175 -5.10 -22.03 -6.68
N VAL A 176 -4.08 -21.38 -7.24
CA VAL A 176 -4.17 -20.74 -8.56
C VAL A 176 -4.46 -21.75 -9.66
N LYS A 177 -3.74 -22.89 -9.69
CA LYS A 177 -4.01 -24.00 -10.62
C LYS A 177 -5.45 -24.53 -10.49
N ASN A 178 -5.99 -24.54 -9.28
CA ASN A 178 -7.36 -24.95 -9.00
C ASN A 178 -8.42 -23.85 -9.23
N GLY A 179 -8.03 -22.71 -9.81
CA GLY A 179 -8.96 -21.66 -10.23
C GLY A 179 -9.16 -20.52 -9.24
N ALA A 180 -8.21 -20.27 -8.33
CA ALA A 180 -8.20 -19.02 -7.56
C ALA A 180 -8.04 -17.82 -8.50
N LYS A 181 -8.85 -16.77 -8.29
CA LYS A 181 -8.92 -15.60 -9.19
C LYS A 181 -8.61 -14.31 -8.45
N GLY A 182 -7.88 -13.42 -9.10
CA GLY A 182 -7.70 -12.05 -8.61
C GLY A 182 -8.91 -11.17 -8.96
N LEU A 183 -9.17 -10.15 -8.16
CA LEU A 183 -10.15 -9.11 -8.46
C LEU A 183 -9.57 -8.10 -9.44
N GLU A 184 -9.58 -8.41 -10.73
CA GLU A 184 -9.19 -7.46 -11.79
C GLU A 184 -10.15 -6.27 -11.85
N VAL A 185 -9.69 -5.17 -12.44
CA VAL A 185 -10.54 -4.02 -12.76
C VAL A 185 -11.47 -4.35 -13.94
N LYS A 186 -12.66 -3.72 -14.02
CA LYS A 186 -13.64 -3.99 -15.08
C LYS A 186 -13.07 -3.83 -16.49
N ASP A 187 -12.38 -2.71 -16.73
CA ASP A 187 -11.89 -2.30 -18.05
C ASP A 187 -10.37 -2.20 -18.11
N GLY A 188 -9.68 -3.25 -17.66
CA GLY A 188 -8.22 -3.28 -17.70
C GLY A 188 -7.61 -4.52 -17.06
N HIS A 189 -6.29 -4.61 -17.16
CA HIS A 189 -5.52 -5.70 -16.59
C HIS A 189 -4.32 -5.13 -15.82
N ILE A 190 -4.45 -5.14 -14.49
CA ILE A 190 -3.40 -4.66 -13.59
C ILE A 190 -2.71 -5.79 -12.82
N GLY A 191 -3.22 -7.03 -12.90
CA GLY A 191 -2.58 -8.22 -12.35
C GLY A 191 -2.52 -8.22 -10.82
N PRO A 192 -3.65 -8.30 -10.09
CA PRO A 192 -3.65 -8.27 -8.63
C PRO A 192 -3.16 -9.59 -8.03
N ASN A 193 -2.03 -9.60 -7.31
CA ASN A 193 -1.40 -10.84 -6.84
C ASN A 193 -2.14 -11.56 -5.70
N SER A 194 -3.05 -10.90 -4.97
CA SER A 194 -3.98 -11.61 -4.08
C SER A 194 -5.09 -12.29 -4.88
N ARG A 195 -5.27 -13.59 -4.67
CA ARG A 195 -6.28 -14.41 -5.35
C ARG A 195 -7.28 -14.97 -4.35
N TYR A 196 -8.54 -15.09 -4.77
CA TYR A 196 -9.64 -15.62 -3.98
C TYR A 196 -10.07 -16.97 -4.53
N PHE A 197 -10.27 -17.92 -3.60
CA PHE A 197 -10.71 -19.28 -3.88
C PHE A 197 -11.91 -19.64 -2.99
N GLY A 198 -12.86 -20.37 -3.54
CA GLY A 198 -14.04 -20.88 -2.84
C GLY A 198 -15.12 -21.35 -3.82
N ASN A 199 -16.27 -21.74 -3.29
CA ASN A 199 -17.43 -22.15 -4.07
C ASN A 199 -17.88 -21.06 -5.07
N LYS A 200 -18.58 -21.50 -6.12
CA LYS A 200 -19.01 -20.64 -7.24
C LYS A 200 -19.85 -19.45 -6.78
N LYS A 201 -20.82 -19.68 -5.89
CA LYS A 201 -21.75 -18.65 -5.42
C LYS A 201 -21.07 -17.53 -4.63
N ASP A 202 -20.11 -17.86 -3.76
CA ASP A 202 -19.37 -16.86 -2.97
C ASP A 202 -18.38 -16.08 -3.85
N ILE A 203 -17.76 -16.75 -4.82
CA ILE A 203 -16.91 -16.08 -5.82
C ILE A 203 -17.75 -15.14 -6.70
N SER A 204 -18.91 -15.58 -7.18
CA SER A 204 -19.81 -14.74 -7.97
C SER A 204 -20.30 -13.53 -7.19
N LEU A 205 -20.63 -13.69 -5.90
CA LEU A 205 -21.00 -12.58 -5.03
C LEU A 205 -19.85 -11.57 -4.87
N LEU A 206 -18.65 -12.04 -4.54
CA LEU A 206 -17.49 -11.17 -4.37
C LEU A 206 -17.19 -10.34 -5.63
N PHE A 207 -17.21 -11.00 -6.80
CA PHE A 207 -16.88 -10.34 -8.07
C PHE A 207 -18.01 -9.44 -8.55
N ALA A 208 -19.27 -9.72 -8.22
CA ALA A 208 -20.37 -8.79 -8.51
C ALA A 208 -20.25 -7.48 -7.69
N ASP A 209 -19.94 -7.60 -6.40
CA ASP A 209 -19.99 -6.46 -5.47
C ASP A 209 -18.69 -5.63 -5.42
N TYR A 210 -17.53 -6.24 -5.70
CA TYR A 210 -16.21 -5.63 -5.44
C TYR A 210 -15.25 -5.60 -6.62
N THR A 211 -15.68 -5.95 -7.84
CA THR A 211 -14.85 -5.71 -9.03
C THR A 211 -14.69 -4.19 -9.20
N PRO A 212 -13.48 -3.63 -9.03
CA PRO A 212 -13.30 -2.19 -9.01
C PRO A 212 -13.18 -1.61 -10.41
N GLU A 213 -13.31 -0.29 -10.49
CA GLU A 213 -12.99 0.51 -11.67
C GLU A 213 -11.64 1.20 -11.47
N LEU A 214 -10.97 1.54 -12.57
CA LEU A 214 -9.78 2.38 -12.50
C LEU A 214 -10.18 3.80 -12.10
N ALA A 215 -9.34 4.45 -11.31
CA ALA A 215 -9.55 5.84 -10.92
C ALA A 215 -9.47 6.78 -12.13
N ASP A 216 -10.13 7.95 -12.04
CA ASP A 216 -9.91 9.04 -12.99
C ASP A 216 -8.49 9.61 -12.81
N MET A 217 -7.58 9.17 -13.68
CA MET A 217 -6.18 9.56 -13.64
C MET A 217 -5.98 11.06 -13.89
N GLY A 218 -6.93 11.79 -14.48
CA GLY A 218 -6.84 13.24 -14.64
C GLY A 218 -6.80 13.96 -13.30
N SER A 219 -7.66 13.55 -12.36
CA SER A 219 -7.66 14.08 -10.99
C SER A 219 -6.40 13.69 -10.20
N VAL A 220 -5.96 12.45 -10.34
CA VAL A 220 -4.76 11.91 -9.69
C VAL A 220 -3.51 12.67 -10.12
N LYS A 221 -3.33 12.87 -11.43
CA LYS A 221 -2.19 13.59 -12.00
C LYS A 221 -2.14 15.05 -11.58
N ARG A 222 -3.30 15.74 -11.52
CA ARG A 222 -3.37 17.12 -11.00
C ARG A 222 -2.88 17.21 -9.56
N ARG A 223 -3.33 16.30 -8.69
CA ARG A 223 -2.86 16.21 -7.30
C ARG A 223 -1.36 15.93 -7.23
N ALA A 224 -0.87 14.98 -8.03
CA ALA A 224 0.54 14.62 -8.08
C ALA A 224 1.43 15.81 -8.51
N MET A 225 1.03 16.52 -9.56
CA MET A 225 1.71 17.72 -10.06
C MET A 225 1.75 18.85 -9.02
N MET A 226 0.64 19.13 -8.34
CA MET A 226 0.62 20.17 -7.29
C MET A 226 1.57 19.82 -6.13
N ALA A 227 1.65 18.53 -5.78
CA ALA A 227 2.54 18.09 -4.70
C ALA A 227 4.03 18.25 -5.03
N SER A 228 4.45 18.03 -6.28
CA SER A 228 5.85 18.22 -6.69
C SER A 228 6.25 19.70 -6.76
N MET A 229 5.31 20.61 -7.04
CA MET A 229 5.60 22.05 -7.14
C MET A 229 5.59 22.79 -5.79
N VAL A 230 4.61 22.50 -4.93
CA VAL A 230 4.35 23.31 -3.73
C VAL A 230 5.36 23.04 -2.62
N LYS A 231 5.76 21.78 -2.40
CA LYS A 231 6.59 21.42 -1.24
C LYS A 231 8.05 21.92 -1.31
N PRO A 232 8.76 21.81 -2.45
CA PRO A 232 10.08 22.41 -2.59
C PRO A 232 10.07 23.92 -2.38
N ALA A 233 9.04 24.60 -2.89
CA ALA A 233 8.86 26.04 -2.74
C ALA A 233 8.60 26.44 -1.27
N MET A 234 7.75 25.69 -0.56
CA MET A 234 7.50 25.90 0.87
C MET A 234 8.75 25.65 1.73
N ARG A 235 9.55 24.61 1.42
CA ARG A 235 10.81 24.34 2.13
C ARG A 235 11.79 25.51 1.98
N LYS A 236 11.97 25.99 0.74
CA LYS A 236 12.81 27.15 0.45
C LYS A 236 12.33 28.41 1.18
N ALA A 237 11.02 28.62 1.30
CA ALA A 237 10.46 29.74 2.06
C ALA A 237 10.65 29.62 3.58
N LYS A 238 10.51 28.42 4.16
CA LYS A 238 10.76 28.16 5.59
C LYS A 238 12.23 28.38 5.95
N ASP A 239 13.16 27.92 5.10
CA ASP A 239 14.60 28.11 5.28
C ASP A 239 15.00 29.60 5.21
N ILE A 240 14.44 30.35 4.24
CA ILE A 240 14.64 31.81 4.14
C ILE A 240 14.04 32.52 5.36
N GLY A 241 12.86 32.10 5.83
CA GLY A 241 12.23 32.65 7.02
C GLY A 241 13.07 32.45 8.29
N LEU A 242 13.65 31.26 8.46
CA LEU A 242 14.56 30.95 9.57
C LEU A 242 15.86 31.78 9.50
N LEU A 243 16.44 31.91 8.30
CA LEU A 243 17.62 32.75 8.07
C LEU A 243 17.33 34.23 8.34
N GLY A 244 16.15 34.72 7.94
CA GLY A 244 15.68 36.07 8.23
C GLY A 244 15.51 36.34 9.73
N LEU A 245 14.96 35.36 10.46
CA LEU A 245 14.83 35.39 11.93
C LEU A 245 16.20 35.39 12.62
N ALA A 246 17.12 34.54 12.20
CA ALA A 246 18.49 34.50 12.72
C ALA A 246 19.25 35.81 12.45
N GLY A 247 19.12 36.36 11.24
CA GLY A 247 19.70 37.66 10.87
C GLY A 247 19.16 38.82 11.72
N ALA A 248 17.84 38.84 11.99
CA ALA A 248 17.23 39.85 12.84
C ALA A 248 17.68 39.75 14.32
N MET A 249 17.91 38.54 14.84
CA MET A 249 18.46 38.32 16.18
C MET A 249 19.92 38.77 16.28
N LEU A 250 20.74 38.51 15.26
CA LEU A 250 22.12 39.00 15.19
C LEU A 250 22.20 40.53 15.14
N VAL A 251 21.34 41.18 14.34
CA VAL A 251 21.26 42.66 14.30
C VAL A 251 20.81 43.24 15.63
N LYS A 252 19.87 42.59 16.34
CA LYS A 252 19.48 43.02 17.69
C LYS A 252 20.61 42.87 18.71
N GLY A 253 21.33 41.75 18.71
CA GLY A 253 22.47 41.53 19.60
C GLY A 253 23.59 42.55 19.38
N LEU A 254 23.88 42.89 18.12
CA LEU A 254 24.86 43.94 17.79
C LEU A 254 24.41 45.34 18.22
N SER A 255 23.10 45.62 18.25
CA SER A 255 22.55 46.91 18.71
C SER A 255 22.48 47.07 20.23
N GLU A 256 22.61 45.97 20.98
CA GLU A 256 22.63 45.97 22.46
C GLU A 256 24.05 46.11 23.02
N ASP A 257 25.09 45.75 22.26
CA ASP A 257 26.50 45.92 22.64
C ASP A 257 27.04 47.35 22.45
N GLU A 258 26.36 48.23 21.68
CA GLU A 258 26.74 49.65 21.50
C GLU A 258 26.20 50.60 22.60
N LYS A 259 25.56 50.06 23.66
CA LYS A 259 24.95 50.87 24.75
C LYS A 259 25.57 50.68 26.14
N ASN A 260 26.76 50.09 26.25
CA ASN A 260 27.55 50.08 27.49
C ASN A 260 28.83 50.90 27.38
#